data_AF-R1D1L0-F1
#
_entry.id   AF-R1D1L0-F1
#
_cell.length_a   1.000
_cell.length_b   1.000
_cell.length_c   1.000
_cell.angle_alpha   90.00
_cell.angle_beta   90.00
_cell.angle_gamma   90.00
#
_symmetry.space_group_name_H-M   'P 1'
#
loop_
_entity.id
_entity.type
_entity.pdbx_description
1 polymer ?
#
loop_
_entity_poly.entity_id
_entity_poly.type
_entity_poly.pdbx_seq_one_letter_code
_entity_poly.pdbx_strand_id
1 'polypeptide(L)'
;MPSTGHGASGVAGGMRRRPIDVNKKLPLMRSNQELALDEDATLVQNDQEEDTINTTELQTKLKDIPVPVSLPQERIKREVPFVQTAKYIATPAAIAIKERAGAEAGYVDWDIDPAGYAFFKTLNDGSAGYSGPAIDEPAFERVIDTFEKAVKADTLPPLPGLEAALAAVVPDKALVSLSYNWWVGRRKQLAMPLVRALR
;
A
#
# COMPACT_ATOMS: atom_id res chain seq x y z
N MET A 1 66.24 7.54 -50.94
CA MET A 1 65.05 8.32 -51.37
C MET A 1 64.85 8.02 -52.85
N PRO A 2 63.68 7.58 -53.33
CA PRO A 2 62.38 7.28 -52.66
C PRO A 2 62.36 5.81 -52.11
N SER A 3 61.41 5.25 -51.34
CA SER A 3 59.92 5.20 -51.37
C SER A 3 59.40 4.44 -52.62
N THR A 4 58.57 3.39 -52.65
CA THR A 4 57.73 2.60 -51.70
C THR A 4 57.61 1.16 -52.29
N GLY A 5 56.96 0.11 -51.75
CA GLY A 5 56.16 -0.12 -50.53
C GLY A 5 54.98 -1.09 -50.81
N HIS A 6 54.64 -1.99 -49.86
CA HIS A 6 53.69 -3.14 -49.98
C HIS A 6 54.21 -4.33 -50.82
N GLY A 7 53.90 -5.61 -50.53
CA GLY A 7 53.15 -6.21 -49.41
C GLY A 7 52.57 -7.59 -49.79
N ALA A 8 52.52 -8.54 -48.83
CA ALA A 8 52.07 -9.95 -48.98
C ALA A 8 53.03 -10.88 -49.78
N SER A 9 53.09 -12.22 -49.58
CA SER A 9 52.27 -13.11 -48.76
C SER A 9 52.99 -14.43 -48.40
N GLY A 10 52.78 -14.96 -47.17
CA GLY A 10 52.75 -16.40 -46.87
C GLY A 10 54.08 -17.20 -46.81
N VAL A 11 54.12 -18.45 -46.31
CA VAL A 11 53.13 -19.26 -45.55
C VAL A 11 53.85 -20.25 -44.62
N ALA A 12 53.48 -20.30 -43.34
CA ALA A 12 53.55 -21.47 -42.45
C ALA A 12 52.70 -21.17 -41.19
N GLY A 13 51.97 -22.08 -40.55
CA GLY A 13 51.65 -23.47 -40.87
C GLY A 13 51.02 -24.14 -39.62
N GLY A 14 49.78 -24.66 -39.73
CA GLY A 14 49.19 -25.58 -38.74
C GLY A 14 48.66 -25.01 -37.41
N MET A 15 47.35 -24.71 -37.35
CA MET A 15 46.39 -25.20 -36.32
C MET A 15 45.01 -24.54 -36.53
N ARG A 16 44.00 -25.33 -36.90
CA ARG A 16 42.61 -24.84 -36.99
C ARG A 16 41.94 -24.87 -35.61
N ARG A 17 42.18 -23.84 -34.79
CA ARG A 17 41.31 -23.54 -33.62
C ARG A 17 40.26 -22.51 -34.04
N ARG A 18 38.97 -22.84 -33.87
CA ARG A 18 37.91 -21.82 -33.92
C ARG A 18 37.99 -20.98 -32.64
N PRO A 19 37.71 -19.66 -32.67
CA PRO A 19 37.59 -18.85 -31.46
C PRO A 19 36.53 -19.42 -30.51
N ILE A 20 36.72 -19.21 -29.20
CA ILE A 20 35.67 -19.43 -28.20
C ILE A 20 34.52 -18.45 -28.51
N ASP A 21 33.29 -18.94 -28.58
CA ASP A 21 32.12 -18.06 -28.72
C ASP A 21 31.82 -17.38 -27.38
N VAL A 22 32.31 -16.15 -27.26
CA VAL A 22 32.12 -15.28 -26.10
C VAL A 22 30.66 -14.86 -25.87
N ASN A 23 29.74 -15.12 -26.81
CA ASN A 23 28.37 -14.60 -26.75
C ASN A 23 27.37 -15.50 -26.02
N LYS A 24 27.75 -16.70 -25.53
CA LYS A 24 26.80 -17.62 -24.85
C LYS A 24 27.34 -18.35 -23.61
N LYS A 25 27.49 -17.60 -22.52
CA LYS A 25 26.83 -17.84 -21.21
C LYS A 25 27.47 -17.00 -20.09
N LEU A 26 26.80 -15.92 -19.67
CA LEU A 26 26.95 -15.22 -18.39
C LEU A 26 25.64 -14.44 -18.12
N PRO A 27 25.27 -14.08 -16.87
CA PRO A 27 25.73 -14.59 -15.57
C PRO A 27 24.57 -15.20 -14.74
N LEU A 28 24.86 -15.81 -13.59
CA LEU A 28 23.90 -15.88 -12.48
C LEU A 28 24.53 -15.21 -11.26
N MET A 29 24.23 -13.92 -11.06
CA MET A 29 24.55 -13.26 -9.80
C MET A 29 23.54 -13.70 -8.74
N ARG A 30 23.97 -14.59 -7.84
CA ARG A 30 23.37 -14.71 -6.50
C ARG A 30 23.98 -13.60 -5.64
N SER A 31 23.16 -12.90 -4.86
CA SER A 31 23.65 -11.84 -3.97
C SER A 31 24.51 -12.43 -2.84
N ASN A 32 25.66 -11.79 -2.60
CA ASN A 32 26.75 -12.30 -1.76
C ASN A 32 26.38 -12.42 -0.27
N GLN A 33 25.77 -13.51 0.15
CA GLN A 33 25.80 -13.94 1.56
C GLN A 33 25.72 -15.47 1.68
N GLU A 34 26.66 -16.15 1.03
CA GLU A 34 27.02 -17.51 1.43
C GLU A 34 27.65 -17.42 2.83
N LEU A 35 27.06 -18.09 3.83
CA LEU A 35 27.71 -18.26 5.12
C LEU A 35 28.93 -19.16 4.88
N ALA A 36 30.12 -18.61 5.04
CA ALA A 36 31.30 -19.42 5.29
C ALA A 36 31.09 -20.13 6.64
N LEU A 37 30.96 -21.46 6.59
CA LEU A 37 31.14 -22.32 7.76
C LEU A 37 32.65 -22.57 7.86
N ASP A 38 33.28 -22.04 8.90
CA ASP A 38 34.72 -22.24 9.13
C ASP A 38 35.05 -23.74 9.28
N GLU A 39 36.13 -24.17 8.64
CA GLU A 39 36.49 -25.59 8.45
C GLU A 39 37.02 -26.31 9.71
N ASP A 40 36.83 -25.75 10.90
CA ASP A 40 37.32 -26.28 12.19
C ASP A 40 36.26 -27.09 12.98
N ALA A 41 35.15 -27.46 12.35
CA ALA A 41 34.19 -28.42 12.91
C ALA A 41 34.72 -29.85 12.78
N THR A 42 35.34 -30.35 13.86
CA THR A 42 35.84 -31.73 13.96
C THR A 42 34.78 -32.77 13.61
N LEU A 43 35.13 -33.67 12.68
CA LEU A 43 34.31 -34.81 12.26
C LEU A 43 34.03 -35.76 13.44
N VAL A 44 32.90 -35.56 14.11
CA VAL A 44 32.28 -36.59 14.94
C VAL A 44 31.57 -37.56 14.00
N GLN A 45 32.22 -38.71 13.75
CA GLN A 45 31.56 -39.83 13.07
C GLN A 45 30.35 -40.27 13.88
N ASN A 46 29.17 -40.19 13.28
CA ASN A 46 27.99 -40.93 13.71
C ASN A 46 27.38 -41.57 12.47
N ASP A 47 27.50 -42.89 12.39
CA ASP A 47 26.77 -43.71 11.42
C ASP A 47 25.28 -43.65 11.76
N GLN A 48 24.54 -42.77 11.10
CA GLN A 48 23.10 -42.90 10.92
C GLN A 48 22.77 -42.73 9.45
N GLU A 49 21.99 -43.68 8.93
CA GLU A 49 21.45 -43.62 7.58
C GLU A 49 20.47 -42.44 7.49
N GLU A 50 20.95 -41.28 7.07
CA GLU A 50 20.06 -40.21 6.64
C GLU A 50 19.32 -40.68 5.37
N ASP A 51 18.00 -40.81 5.49
CA ASP A 51 17.06 -40.84 4.37
C ASP A 51 17.22 -39.55 3.56
N THR A 52 18.24 -39.52 2.71
CA THR A 52 18.54 -38.43 1.81
C THR A 52 17.45 -38.38 0.75
N ILE A 53 16.44 -37.54 1.01
CA ILE A 53 15.40 -37.23 0.04
C ILE A 53 16.08 -36.68 -1.21
N ASN A 54 16.15 -37.51 -2.26
CA ASN A 54 16.69 -37.17 -3.58
C ASN A 54 15.79 -36.12 -4.26
N THR A 55 15.91 -34.86 -3.83
CA THR A 55 15.07 -33.74 -4.27
C THR A 55 15.44 -33.19 -5.65
N THR A 56 16.61 -33.57 -6.19
CA THR A 56 17.18 -32.99 -7.41
C THR A 56 16.50 -33.44 -8.71
N GLU A 57 16.13 -34.71 -8.85
CA GLU A 57 15.57 -35.21 -10.12
C GLU A 57 14.07 -34.88 -10.30
N LEU A 58 13.30 -34.82 -9.21
CA LEU A 58 11.84 -34.63 -9.26
C LEU A 58 11.40 -33.17 -9.49
N GLN A 59 12.27 -32.17 -9.24
CA GLN A 59 11.89 -30.76 -9.39
C GLN A 59 11.76 -30.29 -10.85
N THR A 60 12.28 -31.04 -11.83
CA THR A 60 12.23 -30.68 -13.27
C THR A 60 10.82 -30.71 -13.90
N LYS A 61 9.79 -31.16 -13.16
CA LYS A 61 8.39 -31.19 -13.60
C LYS A 61 7.45 -30.25 -12.84
N LEU A 62 7.93 -29.50 -11.86
CA LEU A 62 7.13 -28.44 -11.24
C LEU A 62 7.05 -27.25 -12.22
N LYS A 63 5.89 -27.13 -12.88
CA LYS A 63 5.51 -25.94 -13.65
C LYS A 63 5.77 -24.69 -12.80
N ASP A 64 6.38 -23.67 -13.39
CA ASP A 64 6.78 -22.44 -12.71
C ASP A 64 5.64 -21.87 -11.86
N ILE A 65 5.74 -22.02 -10.53
CA ILE A 65 4.78 -21.45 -9.59
C ILE A 65 5.11 -19.95 -9.50
N PRO A 66 4.21 -19.04 -9.90
CA PRO A 66 4.51 -17.61 -9.86
C PRO A 66 4.67 -17.16 -8.41
N VAL A 67 5.88 -16.70 -8.06
CA VAL A 67 6.20 -16.16 -6.75
C VAL A 67 5.83 -14.67 -6.71
N PRO A 68 5.03 -14.19 -5.73
CA PRO A 68 4.73 -12.77 -5.59
C PRO A 68 5.98 -11.92 -5.35
N VAL A 69 6.12 -10.80 -6.07
CA VAL A 69 7.19 -9.83 -5.85
C VAL A 69 6.80 -8.89 -4.71
N SER A 70 7.60 -8.86 -3.65
CA SER A 70 7.45 -7.87 -2.56
C SER A 70 7.93 -6.50 -3.02
N LEU A 71 7.00 -5.57 -3.27
CA LEU A 71 7.33 -4.19 -3.59
C LEU A 71 7.55 -3.38 -2.29
N PRO A 72 8.66 -2.63 -2.16
CA PRO A 72 8.82 -1.69 -1.05
C PRO A 72 7.80 -0.55 -1.22
N GLN A 73 6.96 -0.34 -0.20
CA GLN A 73 6.10 0.84 -0.11
C GLN A 73 6.82 1.92 0.69
N GLU A 74 6.83 3.15 0.17
CA GLU A 74 7.20 4.33 0.95
C GLU A 74 6.19 4.53 2.08
N ARG A 75 6.55 4.08 3.28
CA ARG A 75 5.72 4.29 4.47
C ARG A 75 5.93 5.70 5.00
N ILE A 76 4.85 6.47 5.06
CA ILE A 76 4.78 7.66 5.91
C ILE A 76 5.06 7.21 7.36
N LYS A 77 6.15 7.69 7.95
CA LYS A 77 6.50 7.39 9.35
C LYS A 77 5.55 8.10 10.31
N ARG A 78 4.40 7.49 10.58
CA ARG A 78 3.58 7.82 11.75
C ARG A 78 3.98 6.87 12.89
N GLU A 79 4.78 7.38 13.81
CA GLU A 79 5.25 6.61 14.97
C GLU A 79 4.13 6.54 16.02
N VAL A 80 3.32 5.48 15.96
CA VAL A 80 2.40 5.10 17.04
C VAL A 80 3.15 4.12 17.94
N PRO A 81 3.50 4.50 19.19
CA PRO A 81 4.28 3.63 20.07
C PRO A 81 3.43 2.43 20.52
N PHE A 82 3.87 1.22 20.17
CA PHE A 82 3.32 -0.01 20.74
C PHE A 82 4.12 -0.37 22.00
N VAL A 83 3.47 -0.35 23.16
CA VAL A 83 4.08 -0.75 24.44
C VAL A 83 3.80 -2.24 24.68
N GLN A 84 4.86 -3.05 24.72
CA GLN A 84 4.74 -4.47 25.04
C GLN A 84 4.24 -4.65 26.49
N THR A 85 3.16 -5.42 26.66
CA THR A 85 2.63 -5.77 27.97
C THR A 85 3.43 -6.89 28.63
N ALA A 86 3.60 -6.84 29.95
CA ALA A 86 4.29 -7.88 30.73
C ALA A 86 3.56 -9.25 30.77
N LYS A 87 2.31 -9.30 30.29
CA LYS A 87 1.52 -10.52 30.10
C LYS A 87 1.20 -10.66 28.62
N TYR A 88 1.02 -11.90 28.16
CA TYR A 88 0.44 -12.17 26.85
C TYR A 88 -0.90 -11.45 26.70
N ILE A 89 -1.20 -11.00 25.48
CA ILE A 89 -2.51 -10.46 25.14
C ILE A 89 -3.52 -11.62 25.26
N ALA A 90 -4.23 -11.67 26.39
CA ALA A 90 -5.44 -12.47 26.49
C ALA A 90 -6.38 -12.00 25.37
N THR A 91 -6.96 -12.97 24.65
CA THR A 91 -7.67 -12.82 23.37
C THR A 91 -8.22 -11.42 23.15
N PRO A 92 -7.81 -10.69 22.08
CA PRO A 92 -8.34 -9.35 21.84
C PRO A 92 -9.87 -9.46 21.84
N ALA A 93 -10.52 -8.54 22.57
CA ALA A 93 -11.97 -8.42 22.54
C ALA A 93 -12.39 -8.50 21.07
N ALA A 94 -13.20 -9.52 20.73
CA ALA A 94 -13.43 -9.93 19.35
C ALA A 94 -13.68 -8.68 18.52
N ILE A 95 -12.90 -8.46 17.45
CA ILE A 95 -12.89 -7.16 16.76
C ILE A 95 -14.32 -6.89 16.31
N ALA A 96 -15.00 -6.05 17.07
CA ALA A 96 -16.44 -5.88 17.00
C ALA A 96 -16.73 -4.83 15.93
N ILE A 97 -16.28 -5.14 14.70
CA ILE A 97 -16.48 -4.34 13.49
C ILE A 97 -17.98 -4.03 13.29
N LYS A 98 -18.87 -4.84 13.90
CA LYS A 98 -20.33 -4.68 13.85
C LYS A 98 -21.00 -4.01 15.05
N GLU A 99 -20.34 -3.86 16.21
CA GLU A 99 -20.97 -3.24 17.41
C GLU A 99 -20.31 -1.92 17.85
N ARG A 100 -19.06 -1.66 17.49
CA ARG A 100 -18.43 -0.35 17.79
C ARG A 100 -19.03 0.79 16.96
N ALA A 101 -19.67 0.48 15.84
CA ALA A 101 -20.31 1.41 14.90
C ALA A 101 -21.52 2.19 15.45
N GLY A 102 -21.89 2.02 16.73
CA GLY A 102 -22.98 2.77 17.36
C GLY A 102 -22.73 3.27 18.79
N ALA A 103 -21.54 3.06 19.38
CA ALA A 103 -21.34 3.24 20.82
C ALA A 103 -20.18 4.16 21.24
N GLU A 104 -19.15 4.36 20.41
CA GLU A 104 -18.08 5.33 20.71
C GLU A 104 -18.35 6.65 20.00
N ALA A 105 -18.66 7.68 20.79
CA ALA A 105 -18.91 9.05 20.34
C ALA A 105 -17.63 9.71 19.77
N GLY A 106 -17.30 9.35 18.53
CA GLY A 106 -16.10 9.82 17.84
C GLY A 106 -15.63 8.94 16.67
N TYR A 107 -16.24 7.78 16.43
CA TYR A 107 -15.93 6.99 15.22
C TYR A 107 -16.59 7.58 13.97
N VAL A 108 -15.81 7.69 12.89
CA VAL A 108 -16.17 8.30 11.62
C VAL A 108 -15.86 7.26 10.52
N ASP A 109 -16.81 6.96 9.64
CA ASP A 109 -16.66 5.94 8.59
C ASP A 109 -16.16 6.52 7.26
N TRP A 110 -16.14 7.86 7.14
CA TRP A 110 -15.68 8.58 5.95
C TRP A 110 -14.40 9.38 6.24
N ASP A 111 -13.27 8.91 5.71
CA ASP A 111 -12.04 9.69 5.59
C ASP A 111 -12.10 10.63 4.37
N ILE A 112 -11.46 11.79 4.47
CA ILE A 112 -11.49 12.83 3.42
C ILE A 112 -10.79 12.39 2.11
N ASP A 113 -11.53 12.36 1.00
CA ASP A 113 -10.97 12.08 -0.33
C ASP A 113 -10.32 13.33 -0.95
N PRO A 114 -9.47 13.23 -2.01
CA PRO A 114 -8.82 14.40 -2.61
C PRO A 114 -9.77 15.50 -3.09
N ALA A 115 -11.02 15.15 -3.45
CA ALA A 115 -12.04 16.13 -3.82
C ALA A 115 -12.65 16.82 -2.59
N GLY A 116 -12.90 16.08 -1.51
CA GLY A 116 -13.27 16.61 -0.20
C GLY A 116 -12.20 17.53 0.35
N TYR A 117 -10.92 17.16 0.24
CA TYR A 117 -9.80 17.98 0.71
C TYR A 117 -9.65 19.29 -0.08
N ALA A 118 -9.89 19.24 -1.41
CA ALA A 118 -9.95 20.45 -2.22
C ALA A 118 -11.10 21.38 -1.79
N PHE A 119 -12.29 20.84 -1.53
CA PHE A 119 -13.43 21.63 -1.04
C PHE A 119 -13.19 22.18 0.38
N PHE A 120 -12.68 21.36 1.30
CA PHE A 120 -12.31 21.74 2.67
C PHE A 120 -11.34 22.93 2.69
N LYS A 121 -10.35 22.95 1.78
CA LYS A 121 -9.50 24.14 1.59
C LYS A 121 -10.29 25.37 1.17
N THR A 122 -11.11 25.27 0.12
CA THR A 122 -11.94 26.41 -0.34
C THR A 122 -12.96 26.87 0.69
N LEU A 123 -13.36 26.00 1.62
CA LEU A 123 -14.23 26.35 2.73
C LEU A 123 -13.47 27.14 3.80
N ASN A 124 -12.29 26.67 4.19
CA ASN A 124 -11.45 27.33 5.20
C ASN A 124 -10.74 28.60 4.71
N ASP A 125 -10.50 28.76 3.40
CA ASP A 125 -9.98 30.01 2.81
C ASP A 125 -11.09 31.01 2.42
N GLY A 126 -12.36 30.60 2.55
CA GLY A 126 -13.55 31.40 2.28
C GLY A 126 -13.97 31.49 0.80
N SER A 127 -13.20 30.93 -0.13
CA SER A 127 -13.52 30.94 -1.57
C SER A 127 -14.82 30.19 -1.92
N ALA A 128 -15.26 29.27 -1.06
CA ALA A 128 -16.55 28.59 -1.15
C ALA A 128 -17.75 29.45 -0.67
N GLY A 129 -17.53 30.71 -0.29
CA GLY A 129 -18.56 31.61 0.24
C GLY A 129 -18.83 31.45 1.74
N TYR A 130 -17.96 30.72 2.45
CA TYR A 130 -17.99 30.62 3.91
C TYR A 130 -17.18 31.77 4.54
N SER A 131 -17.71 32.42 5.58
CA SER A 131 -17.05 33.55 6.25
C SER A 131 -16.90 33.37 7.76
N GLY A 132 -17.10 32.15 8.27
CA GLY A 132 -16.94 31.83 9.68
C GLY A 132 -15.51 31.34 10.01
N PRO A 133 -15.27 30.87 11.24
CA PRO A 133 -13.96 30.35 11.65
C PRO A 133 -13.61 29.07 10.88
N ALA A 134 -12.34 28.92 10.50
CA ALA A 134 -11.85 27.70 9.89
C ALA A 134 -12.06 26.48 10.82
N ILE A 135 -12.45 25.36 10.23
CA ILE A 135 -12.65 24.08 10.93
C ILE A 135 -11.50 23.11 10.70
N ASP A 136 -11.32 22.17 11.62
CA ASP A 136 -10.38 21.07 11.47
C ASP A 136 -10.96 19.92 10.62
N GLU A 137 -10.06 19.13 10.06
CA GLU A 137 -10.37 17.97 9.21
C GLU A 137 -11.29 16.95 9.94
N PRO A 138 -11.06 16.57 11.22
CA PRO A 138 -11.96 15.69 11.95
C PRO A 138 -13.38 16.23 12.18
N ALA A 139 -13.59 17.55 12.24
CA ALA A 139 -14.95 18.11 12.29
C ALA A 139 -15.61 18.06 10.91
N PHE A 140 -14.87 18.34 9.84
CA PHE A 140 -15.38 18.23 8.48
C PHE A 140 -15.80 16.80 8.13
N GLU A 141 -14.98 15.81 8.47
CA GLU A 141 -15.27 14.40 8.23
C GLU A 141 -16.54 13.95 8.98
N ARG A 142 -16.71 14.35 10.25
CA ARG A 142 -17.96 14.11 11.02
C ARG A 142 -19.20 14.73 10.36
N VAL A 143 -19.08 15.91 9.76
CA VAL A 143 -20.21 16.56 9.06
C VAL A 143 -20.65 15.70 7.88
N ILE A 144 -19.72 15.23 7.05
CA ILE A 144 -20.02 14.40 5.87
C ILE A 144 -20.50 13.00 6.26
N ASP A 145 -19.87 12.38 7.25
CA ASP A 145 -20.26 11.08 7.82
C ASP A 145 -21.68 11.11 8.41
N THR A 146 -22.05 12.20 9.09
CA THR A 146 -23.42 12.41 9.59
C THR A 146 -24.43 12.50 8.45
N PHE A 147 -24.08 13.13 7.33
CA PHE A 147 -24.95 13.18 6.14
C PHE A 147 -25.12 11.79 5.51
N GLU A 148 -24.03 11.03 5.34
CA GLU A 148 -24.06 9.66 4.80
C GLU A 148 -24.92 8.73 5.68
N LYS A 149 -24.71 8.73 7.00
CA LYS A 149 -25.45 7.91 7.97
C LYS A 149 -26.95 8.26 8.06
N ALA A 150 -27.32 9.48 7.70
CA ALA A 150 -28.71 9.94 7.72
C ALA A 150 -29.51 9.56 6.45
N VAL A 151 -28.87 9.09 5.37
CA VAL A 151 -29.57 8.63 4.16
C VAL A 151 -30.37 7.35 4.43
N LYS A 152 -31.64 7.33 4.02
CA LYS A 152 -32.53 6.17 4.16
C LYS A 152 -33.16 5.84 2.81
N ALA A 153 -33.01 4.60 2.35
CA ALA A 153 -33.65 4.08 1.11
C ALA A 153 -33.62 5.11 -0.05
N ASP A 154 -32.41 5.52 -0.42
CA ASP A 154 -32.09 6.50 -1.48
C ASP A 154 -32.70 7.91 -1.35
N THR A 155 -33.38 8.21 -0.23
CA THR A 155 -33.90 9.54 0.08
C THR A 155 -32.86 10.37 0.84
N LEU A 156 -32.58 11.57 0.34
CA LEU A 156 -31.68 12.52 1.01
C LEU A 156 -32.35 13.10 2.27
N PRO A 157 -31.63 13.18 3.41
CA PRO A 157 -32.14 13.73 4.66
C PRO A 157 -32.39 15.25 4.58
N PRO A 158 -33.43 15.80 5.24
CA PRO A 158 -33.70 17.23 5.23
C PRO A 158 -32.68 18.01 6.08
N LEU A 159 -32.14 19.10 5.53
CA LEU A 159 -31.08 19.91 6.15
C LEU A 159 -31.37 20.36 7.60
N PRO A 160 -32.59 20.81 7.99
CA PRO A 160 -32.86 21.23 9.37
C PRO A 160 -32.67 20.12 10.42
N GLY A 161 -32.89 18.85 10.05
CA GLY A 161 -32.63 17.72 10.94
C GLY A 161 -31.14 17.45 11.13
N LEU A 162 -30.35 17.67 10.07
CA LEU A 162 -28.88 17.56 10.09
C LEU A 162 -28.23 18.69 10.87
N GLU A 163 -28.70 19.93 10.71
CA GLU A 163 -28.26 21.08 11.52
C GLU A 163 -28.43 20.81 13.02
N ALA A 164 -29.57 20.24 13.43
CA ALA A 164 -29.83 19.90 14.82
C ALA A 164 -28.90 18.78 15.34
N ALA A 165 -28.61 17.77 14.51
CA ALA A 165 -27.67 16.69 14.87
C ALA A 165 -26.22 17.18 14.97
N LEU A 166 -25.82 18.14 14.12
CA LEU A 166 -24.45 18.65 14.04
C LEU A 166 -24.15 19.82 14.98
N ALA A 167 -25.16 20.44 15.61
CA ALA A 167 -24.99 21.65 16.44
C ALA A 167 -23.94 21.53 17.56
N ALA A 168 -23.67 20.32 18.06
CA ALA A 168 -22.64 20.06 19.07
C ALA A 168 -21.20 19.89 18.51
N VAL A 169 -21.06 19.71 17.19
CA VAL A 169 -19.78 19.57 16.47
C VAL A 169 -19.46 20.84 15.70
N VAL A 170 -20.43 21.33 14.91
CA VAL A 170 -20.35 22.60 14.18
C VAL A 170 -21.66 23.36 14.37
N PRO A 171 -21.70 24.43 15.19
CA PRO A 171 -22.91 25.22 15.42
C PRO A 171 -23.25 26.16 14.23
N ASP A 172 -22.31 26.36 13.30
CA ASP A 172 -22.48 27.25 12.16
C ASP A 172 -23.29 26.59 11.03
N LYS A 173 -24.55 27.04 10.88
CA LYS A 173 -25.48 26.56 9.85
C LYS A 173 -25.04 26.88 8.43
N ALA A 174 -24.28 27.97 8.21
CA ALA A 174 -23.80 28.31 6.87
C ALA A 174 -22.78 27.26 6.39
N LEU A 175 -21.89 26.81 7.30
CA LEU A 175 -20.96 25.72 7.04
C LEU A 175 -21.71 24.42 6.72
N VAL A 176 -22.66 24.02 7.57
CA VAL A 176 -23.45 22.79 7.36
C VAL A 176 -24.19 22.83 6.02
N SER A 177 -24.79 23.97 5.65
CA SER A 177 -25.48 24.17 4.37
C SER A 177 -24.54 24.08 3.16
N LEU A 178 -23.38 24.73 3.19
CA LEU A 178 -22.37 24.67 2.11
C LEU A 178 -21.84 23.24 1.92
N SER A 179 -21.48 22.57 3.03
CA SER A 179 -21.04 21.17 3.02
C SER A 179 -22.11 20.23 2.50
N TYR A 180 -23.38 20.44 2.87
CA TYR A 180 -24.51 19.63 2.38
C TYR A 180 -24.70 19.79 0.87
N ASN A 181 -24.64 21.02 0.36
CA ASN A 181 -24.76 21.28 -1.08
C ASN A 181 -23.61 20.63 -1.88
N TRP A 182 -22.37 20.72 -1.39
CA TRP A 182 -21.23 20.03 -1.98
C TRP A 182 -21.42 18.51 -1.95
N TRP A 183 -21.81 17.95 -0.80
CA TRP A 183 -22.03 16.52 -0.58
C TRP A 183 -23.10 15.94 -1.52
N VAL A 184 -24.26 16.61 -1.66
CA VAL A 184 -25.30 16.23 -2.63
C VAL A 184 -24.76 16.28 -4.06
N GLY A 185 -23.97 17.30 -4.41
CA GLY A 185 -23.28 17.39 -5.69
C GLY A 185 -22.33 16.22 -5.94
N ARG A 186 -21.52 15.85 -4.94
CA ARG A 186 -20.54 14.75 -4.99
C ARG A 186 -21.22 13.40 -5.17
N ARG A 187 -22.29 13.10 -4.42
CA ARG A 187 -23.10 11.88 -4.59
C ARG A 187 -23.71 11.77 -5.98
N LYS A 188 -24.19 12.89 -6.55
CA LYS A 188 -24.70 12.93 -7.94
C LYS A 188 -23.62 12.65 -8.97
N GLN A 189 -22.41 13.20 -8.80
CA GLN A 189 -21.27 12.95 -9.69
C GLN A 189 -20.78 11.51 -9.66
N LEU A 190 -20.73 10.89 -8.47
CA LEU A 190 -20.24 9.52 -8.29
C LEU A 190 -21.31 8.45 -8.52
N ALA A 191 -22.60 8.84 -8.56
CA ALA A 191 -23.77 7.95 -8.65
C ALA A 191 -23.78 6.84 -7.57
N MET A 192 -23.14 7.08 -6.42
CA MET A 192 -22.99 6.12 -5.32
C MET A 192 -22.76 6.83 -3.97
N PRO A 193 -22.96 6.14 -2.82
CA PRO A 193 -22.58 6.65 -1.51
C PRO A 193 -21.08 6.94 -1.39
N LEU A 194 -20.71 7.86 -0.49
CA LEU A 194 -19.30 8.14 -0.21
C LEU A 194 -18.69 7.04 0.66
N VAL A 195 -19.41 6.58 1.69
CA VAL A 195 -19.03 5.41 2.48
C VAL A 195 -19.47 4.16 1.73
N ARG A 196 -18.51 3.32 1.34
CA ARG A 196 -18.76 2.13 0.50
C ARG A 196 -18.79 0.86 1.33
N ALA A 197 -19.94 0.20 1.37
CA ALA A 197 -20.04 -1.17 1.86
C ALA A 197 -19.42 -2.16 0.85
N LEU A 198 -18.76 -3.21 1.36
CA LEU A 198 -18.41 -4.38 0.57
C LEU A 198 -19.70 -5.11 0.12
N ARG A 199 -19.66 -5.73 -1.05
CA ARG A 199 -20.72 -6.59 -1.59
C ARG A 199 -20.32 -8.06 -1.48
#